data_AF-A0A7K2KZR9-F1
#
_entry.id   AF-A0A7K2KZR9-F1
#
_cell.length_a   1.000
_cell.length_b   1.000
_cell.length_c   1.000
_cell.angle_alpha   90.00
_cell.angle_beta   90.00
_cell.angle_gamma   90.00
#
_symmetry.space_group_name_H-M   'P 1'
#
loop_
_entity.id
_entity.type
_entity.pdbx_description
1 polymer ?
#
loop_
_entity_poly.entity_id
_entity_poly.type
_entity_poly.pdbx_seq_one_letter_code
_entity_poly.pdbx_strand_id
1 'polypeptide(L)'
;FDLTFAFGERRTADGSPDGLDITVEYATDLYEHSTAESVAHRLTRLLTDAVTDPDRPVSRLALLGDDEDRLLTAWAGPATPAPRLGLDGLFAGQAARSPEATALVFED
;
A
#
# COMPACT_ATOMS: atom_id res chain seq x y z
N PHE A 1 -23.96 -4.41 -6.56
CA PHE A 1 -22.57 -4.28 -6.09
C PHE A 1 -22.09 -5.67 -5.72
N ASP A 2 -20.83 -5.97 -5.98
CA ASP A 2 -20.16 -7.26 -5.75
C ASP A 2 -19.53 -7.37 -4.35
N LEU A 3 -19.27 -6.22 -3.72
CA LEU A 3 -18.86 -6.07 -2.32
C LEU A 3 -19.64 -4.89 -1.70
N THR A 4 -20.25 -5.09 -0.54
CA THR A 4 -21.04 -4.08 0.18
C THR A 4 -20.68 -4.07 1.65
N PHE A 5 -20.57 -2.86 2.22
CA PHE A 5 -20.40 -2.64 3.65
C PHE A 5 -21.67 -2.03 4.22
N ALA A 6 -22.22 -2.66 5.25
CA ALA A 6 -23.31 -2.12 6.04
C ALA A 6 -22.82 -1.80 7.45
N PHE A 7 -23.30 -0.70 8.01
CA PHE A 7 -22.91 -0.18 9.31
C PHE A 7 -24.15 -0.06 10.18
N GLY A 8 -24.15 -0.72 11.34
CA GLY A 8 -25.20 -0.62 12.34
C GLY A 8 -24.64 -0.02 13.62
N GLU A 9 -25.24 1.06 14.13
CA GLU A 9 -24.89 1.59 15.46
C GLU A 9 -25.50 0.70 16.54
N ARG A 10 -24.67 0.24 17.48
CA ARG A 10 -25.14 -0.37 18.71
C ARG A 10 -25.38 0.71 19.75
N ARG A 11 -26.40 0.51 20.58
CA ARG A 11 -26.73 1.41 21.69
C ARG A 11 -26.92 0.62 22.96
N THR A 12 -26.53 1.21 24.07
CA THR A 12 -26.79 0.73 25.42
C THR A 12 -28.29 0.83 25.77
N ALA A 13 -28.68 0.27 26.93
CA ALA A 13 -30.06 0.35 27.43
C ALA A 13 -30.54 1.79 27.71
N ASP A 14 -29.63 2.72 28.00
CA ASP A 14 -29.94 4.14 28.21
C ASP A 14 -29.91 4.98 26.91
N GLY A 15 -29.63 4.34 25.77
CA GLY A 15 -29.63 4.97 24.45
C GLY A 15 -28.33 5.68 24.07
N SER A 16 -27.27 5.57 24.88
CA SER A 16 -25.94 6.07 24.52
C SER A 16 -25.26 5.16 23.48
N PRO A 17 -24.33 5.69 22.65
CA PRO A 17 -23.61 4.88 21.66
C PRO A 17 -22.75 3.79 22.31
N ASP A 18 -22.83 2.56 21.80
CA ASP A 18 -22.11 1.36 22.28
C ASP A 18 -21.26 0.69 21.18
N GLY A 19 -20.89 1.50 20.19
CA GLY A 19 -20.04 1.10 19.06
C GLY A 19 -20.81 0.77 17.78
N LEU A 20 -20.13 0.11 16.86
CA LEU A 20 -20.64 -0.23 15.54
C LEU A 20 -20.54 -1.72 15.26
N ASP A 21 -21.53 -2.26 14.58
CA ASP A 21 -21.47 -3.51 13.84
C ASP A 21 -21.19 -3.19 12.37
N ILE A 22 -20.24 -3.91 11.79
CA ILE A 22 -19.88 -3.80 10.37
C ILE A 22 -20.17 -5.16 9.73
N THR A 23 -21.04 -5.17 8.72
CA THR A 23 -21.35 -6.36 7.93
C THR A 23 -20.77 -6.20 6.53
N VAL A 24 -20.08 -7.24 6.07
CA VAL A 24 -19.52 -7.31 4.71
C VAL A 24 -20.27 -8.37 3.94
N GLU A 25 -20.95 -7.95 2.88
CA GLU A 25 -21.64 -8.84 1.93
C GLU A 25 -20.86 -8.86 0.63
N TYR A 26 -20.59 -10.05 0.08
CA TYR A 26 -19.78 -10.19 -1.12
C TYR A 26 -20.24 -11.35 -1.99
N ALA A 27 -19.98 -11.23 -3.29
CA ALA A 27 -20.24 -12.26 -4.28
C ALA A 27 -19.12 -13.32 -4.24
N THR A 28 -19.46 -14.58 -3.94
CA THR A 28 -18.47 -15.66 -3.72
C THR A 28 -17.84 -16.18 -5.00
N ASP A 29 -18.39 -15.83 -6.16
CA ASP A 29 -17.79 -16.04 -7.48
C ASP A 29 -16.64 -15.07 -7.78
N LEU A 30 -16.57 -13.95 -7.05
CA LEU A 30 -15.53 -12.92 -7.19
C LEU A 30 -14.56 -12.85 -6.01
N TYR A 31 -15.01 -13.22 -4.80
CA TYR A 31 -14.21 -13.10 -3.59
C TYR A 31 -14.18 -14.40 -2.78
N GLU A 32 -12.96 -14.79 -2.40
CA GLU A 32 -12.75 -15.75 -1.32
C GLU A 32 -13.07 -15.12 0.03
N HIS A 33 -13.52 -15.93 0.99
CA HIS A 33 -13.85 -15.46 2.33
C HIS A 33 -12.68 -14.75 3.02
N SER A 34 -11.47 -15.32 2.91
CA SER A 34 -10.22 -14.75 3.43
C SER A 34 -9.92 -13.36 2.86
N THR A 35 -10.29 -13.11 1.60
CA THR A 35 -10.11 -11.81 0.96
C THR A 35 -11.09 -10.80 1.53
N ALA A 36 -12.38 -11.15 1.63
CA ALA A 36 -13.39 -10.27 2.23
C ALA A 36 -13.08 -9.95 3.70
N GLU A 37 -12.65 -10.95 4.46
CA GLU A 37 -12.20 -10.80 5.85
C GLU A 37 -10.99 -9.86 5.96
N SER A 38 -10.01 -10.00 5.08
CA SER A 38 -8.84 -9.12 5.05
C SER A 38 -9.24 -7.66 4.76
N VAL A 39 -10.19 -7.43 3.85
CA VAL A 39 -10.71 -6.08 3.60
C VAL A 39 -11.45 -5.53 4.82
N ALA A 40 -12.24 -6.35 5.53
CA ALA A 40 -12.90 -5.96 6.77
C ALA A 40 -11.89 -5.55 7.86
N HIS A 41 -10.81 -6.32 8.04
CA HIS A 41 -9.74 -6.00 8.97
C HIS A 41 -9.04 -4.68 8.62
N ARG A 42 -8.75 -4.43 7.33
CA ARG A 42 -8.17 -3.17 6.88
C ARG A 42 -9.08 -1.97 7.17
N LEU A 43 -10.39 -2.11 6.97
CA LEU A 43 -11.37 -1.07 7.31
C LEU A 43 -11.36 -0.77 8.82
N THR A 44 -11.38 -1.80 9.67
CA THR A 44 -11.31 -1.64 11.13
C THR A 44 -10.04 -0.91 11.56
N ARG A 45 -8.88 -1.23 10.96
CA ARG A 45 -7.61 -0.55 11.24
C ARG A 45 -7.65 0.92 10.81
N LEU A 46 -8.17 1.20 9.61
CA LEU A 46 -8.31 2.57 9.12
C LEU A 46 -9.21 3.40 10.03
N LEU A 47 -10.36 2.87 10.47
CA LEU A 47 -11.27 3.56 11.39
C LEU A 47 -10.60 3.80 12.75
N THR A 48 -9.85 2.82 13.25
CA THR A 48 -9.13 2.92 14.53
C THR A 48 -8.04 4.01 14.47
N ASP A 49 -7.30 4.08 13.36
CA ASP A 49 -6.28 5.11 13.19
C ASP A 49 -6.90 6.51 13.04
N ALA A 50 -8.01 6.61 12.30
CA ALA A 50 -8.73 7.88 12.10
C ALA A 50 -9.28 8.46 13.41
N VAL A 51 -9.79 7.62 14.33
CA VAL A 51 -10.28 8.11 15.63
C VAL A 51 -9.16 8.43 16.62
N THR A 52 -7.97 7.87 16.42
CA THR A 52 -6.80 8.12 17.27
C THR A 52 -6.19 9.51 16.98
N ASP A 53 -6.25 9.95 15.72
CA ASP A 53 -5.72 11.23 15.26
C ASP A 53 -6.64 11.83 14.16
N PRO A 54 -7.74 12.50 14.55
CA PRO A 54 -8.78 12.95 13.62
C PRO A 54 -8.31 14.00 12.60
N ASP A 55 -7.24 14.72 12.90
CA ASP A 55 -6.66 15.73 12.00
C ASP A 55 -5.68 15.11 11.00
N ARG A 56 -5.39 13.81 11.10
CA ARG A 56 -4.50 13.11 10.17
C ARG A 56 -5.09 13.11 8.76
N PRO A 57 -4.31 13.49 7.73
CA PRO A 57 -4.74 13.35 6.36
C PRO A 57 -5.10 11.90 6.03
N VAL A 58 -6.19 11.68 5.30
CA VAL A 58 -6.65 10.35 4.87
C VAL A 58 -5.54 9.53 4.20
N SER A 59 -4.66 10.20 3.43
CA SER A 59 -3.53 9.57 2.74
C SER A 59 -2.46 8.99 3.66
N ARG A 60 -2.51 9.30 4.97
CA ARG A 60 -1.57 8.80 5.97
C ARG A 60 -2.21 7.81 6.96
N LEU A 61 -3.48 7.48 6.77
CA LEU A 61 -4.13 6.50 7.64
C LEU A 61 -3.56 5.10 7.38
N ALA A 62 -3.30 4.37 8.46
CA ALA A 62 -2.80 3.01 8.39
C ALA A 62 -3.89 2.06 7.83
N LEU A 63 -3.67 1.55 6.63
CA LEU A 63 -4.57 0.56 6.01
C LEU A 63 -4.09 -0.87 6.27
N LEU A 64 -2.80 -1.13 6.05
CA LEU A 64 -2.23 -2.49 6.00
C LEU A 64 -1.78 -2.99 7.37
N GLY A 65 -2.09 -4.27 7.64
CA GLY A 65 -1.59 -5.03 8.78
C GLY A 65 -0.07 -5.09 8.86
N ASP A 66 0.49 -5.36 10.04
CA ASP A 66 1.94 -5.48 10.23
C ASP A 66 2.55 -6.56 9.32
N ASP A 67 1.84 -7.67 9.12
CA ASP A 67 2.30 -8.75 8.24
C ASP A 67 2.20 -8.37 6.75
N GLU A 68 1.20 -7.58 6.36
CA GLU A 68 1.06 -7.07 5.00
C GLU A 68 2.14 -6.02 4.69
N ASP A 69 2.45 -5.15 5.64
CA ASP A 69 3.51 -4.15 5.54
C ASP A 69 4.90 -4.80 5.48
N ARG A 70 5.11 -5.85 6.29
CA ARG A 70 6.31 -6.70 6.20
C ARG A 70 6.43 -7.38 4.84
N LEU A 71 5.33 -7.93 4.31
CA LEU A 71 5.32 -8.57 3.00
C LEU A 71 5.67 -7.58 1.88
N LEU A 72 5.10 -6.37 1.92
CA LEU A 72 5.44 -5.31 0.97
C LEU A 72 6.92 -4.93 1.04
N THR A 73 7.43 -4.75 2.26
CA THR A 73 8.84 -4.40 2.47
C THR A 73 9.77 -5.52 2.00
N ALA A 74 9.42 -6.78 2.26
CA ALA A 74 10.19 -7.93 1.80
C ALA A 74 10.19 -8.04 0.28
N TRP A 75 9.06 -7.76 -0.38
CA TRP A 75 8.95 -7.80 -1.83
C TRP A 75 9.74 -6.68 -2.53
N ALA A 76 9.82 -5.49 -1.93
CA ALA A 76 10.59 -4.36 -2.46
C ALA A 76 12.11 -4.66 -2.56
N GLY A 77 12.61 -5.62 -1.77
CA GLY A 77 14.02 -6.00 -1.75
C GLY A 77 14.92 -4.90 -1.17
N PRO A 78 16.26 -5.11 -1.17
CA PRO A 78 17.20 -4.12 -0.68
C PRO A 78 17.20 -2.89 -1.59
N ALA A 79 17.07 -1.70 -0.99
CA ALA A 79 17.25 -0.46 -1.70
C ALA A 79 18.68 -0.40 -2.27
N THR A 80 18.79 -0.30 -3.60
CA THR A 80 20.09 -0.08 -4.25
C THR A 80 20.39 1.42 -4.21
N PRO A 81 21.51 1.85 -3.60
CA PRO A 81 21.86 3.27 -3.60
C PRO A 81 21.98 3.79 -5.02
N ALA A 82 21.31 4.91 -5.31
CA ALA A 82 21.48 5.58 -6.59
C ALA A 82 22.96 6.04 -6.73
N PRO A 83 23.54 5.97 -7.95
CA PRO A 83 24.84 6.55 -8.20
C PRO A 83 24.89 8.03 -7.80
N ARG A 84 26.04 8.48 -7.29
CA ARG A 84 26.24 9.89 -6.92
C ARG A 84 26.26 10.83 -8.13
N LEU A 85 26.54 10.29 -9.31
CA LEU A 85 26.60 11.03 -10.57
C LEU A 85 25.31 10.83 -11.37
N GLY A 86 24.93 11.87 -12.11
CA GLY A 86 23.94 11.75 -13.18
C GLY A 86 24.42 10.84 -14.31
N LEU A 87 23.51 10.49 -15.21
CA LEU A 87 23.81 9.65 -16.38
C LEU A 87 24.91 10.25 -17.26
N ASP A 88 24.95 11.57 -17.37
CA ASP A 88 26.00 12.33 -18.07
C ASP A 88 27.38 12.10 -17.46
N GLY A 89 27.50 12.17 -16.13
CA GLY A 89 28.76 11.91 -15.43
C GLY A 89 29.20 10.44 -15.52
N LEU A 90 28.25 9.50 -15.44
CA LEU A 90 28.53 8.08 -15.62
C LEU A 90 28.99 7.77 -17.05
N PHE A 91 28.33 8.38 -18.05
CA PHE A 91 28.68 8.24 -19.45
C PHE A 91 30.07 8.79 -19.75
N ALA A 92 30.37 10.01 -19.28
CA ALA A 92 31.69 10.61 -19.43
C ALA A 92 32.78 9.76 -18.76
N GLY A 93 32.52 9.24 -17.56
CA GLY A 93 33.44 8.34 -16.87
C GLY A 93 33.68 7.03 -17.64
N GLN A 94 32.65 6.46 -18.27
CA GLN A 94 32.80 5.28 -19.10
C GLN A 94 33.60 5.55 -20.38
N ALA A 95 33.30 6.65 -21.08
CA ALA A 95 34.04 7.07 -22.27
C ALA A 95 35.54 7.27 -21.97
N ALA A 96 35.88 7.84 -20.81
CA ALA A 96 37.27 8.01 -20.39
C ALA A 96 37.97 6.67 -20.07
N ARG A 97 37.25 5.66 -19.55
CA ARG A 97 37.83 4.34 -19.22
C ARG A 97 38.10 3.48 -20.44
N SER A 98 37.24 3.56 -21.45
CA SER A 98 37.33 2.72 -22.66
C SER A 98 37.13 3.58 -23.92
N PRO A 99 38.07 4.47 -24.25
CA PRO A 99 37.90 5.45 -25.31
C PRO A 99 37.78 4.82 -26.71
N GLU A 100 38.47 3.70 -26.94
CA GLU A 100 38.49 3.01 -28.24
C GLU A 100 37.37 1.97 -28.39
N ALA A 101 36.53 1.80 -27.37
CA ALA A 101 35.43 0.85 -27.46
C ALA A 101 34.29 1.44 -28.29
N THR A 102 33.81 0.69 -29.29
CA THR A 102 32.64 1.08 -30.08
C THR A 102 31.42 1.21 -29.16
N ALA A 103 30.91 2.44 -29.00
CA ALA A 103 29.76 2.74 -28.16
C ALA A 103 28.43 2.77 -28.93
N LEU A 104 28.48 3.06 -30.23
CA LEU A 104 27.32 3.19 -31.11
C LEU A 104 27.73 2.83 -32.54
N VAL A 105 26.86 2.12 -33.26
CA VAL A 105 26.93 1.90 -34.71
C VAL A 105 25.58 2.30 -35.28
N PHE A 106 25.57 3.02 -36.38
CA PHE A 106 24.34 3.45 -37.03
C PHE A 106 24.49 3.37 -38.55
N GLU A 107 23.74 2.43 -39.14
CA GLU A 107 23.79 2.02 -40.55
C GLU A 107 25.20 1.63 -41.04
N ASP A 108 25.28 0.98 -42.21
CA ASP A 108 26.54 0.60 -42.86
C ASP A 108 27.10 1.73 -43.73
#